data_AF-A0AA42K1K8-F1
#
_entry.id   AF-A0AA42K1K8-F1
#
_cell.length_a   1.000
_cell.length_b   1.000
_cell.length_c   1.000
_cell.angle_alpha   90.00
_cell.angle_beta   90.00
_cell.angle_gamma   90.00
#
_symmetry.space_group_name_H-M   'P 1'
#
loop_
_entity.id
_entity.type
_entity.pdbx_description
1 polymer ?
#
loop_
_entity_poly.entity_id
_entity_poly.type
_entity_poly.pdbx_seq_one_letter_code
_entity_poly.pdbx_strand_id
1 'polypeptide(L)'
;MEKNQENTFFVGALWAASVVWRCHTDRIIVGDLLKEIPDIDDVAKISKEYDIQPLRRNVMQTLPLAQDATYESISYGPLDRMGRLICDHTDVTGKDEGDFDSFCVYAVEGNNDCQVLVDDLYSKEEAEDRARIFSEQLTQILAAKQ
;
A
#
# COMPACT_ATOMS: atom_id res chain seq x y z
N MET A 1 -2.59 23.57 -20.07
CA MET A 1 -3.37 23.95 -18.88
C MET A 1 -4.40 22.89 -18.48
N GLU A 2 -4.93 22.09 -19.43
CA GLU A 2 -5.96 21.06 -19.19
C GLU A 2 -5.49 19.87 -18.33
N LYS A 3 -4.28 19.32 -18.58
CA LYS A 3 -3.76 18.16 -17.85
C LYS A 3 -3.71 18.33 -16.32
N ASN A 4 -3.53 19.57 -15.84
CA ASN A 4 -3.43 19.85 -14.40
C ASN A 4 -4.82 19.87 -13.72
N GLN A 5 -5.86 20.27 -14.45
CA GLN A 5 -7.24 20.24 -13.95
C GLN A 5 -7.80 18.81 -13.95
N GLU A 6 -7.52 18.02 -14.98
CA GLU A 6 -7.93 16.61 -15.04
C GLU A 6 -7.30 15.80 -13.91
N ASN A 7 -5.99 15.95 -13.67
CA ASN A 7 -5.32 15.31 -12.54
C ASN A 7 -5.93 15.72 -11.19
N THR A 8 -6.31 16.98 -11.02
CA THR A 8 -6.96 17.45 -9.77
C THR A 8 -8.33 16.81 -9.57
N PHE A 9 -9.11 16.64 -10.65
CA PHE A 9 -10.39 15.94 -10.60
C PHE A 9 -10.23 14.48 -10.15
N PHE A 10 -9.27 13.75 -10.74
CA PHE A 10 -9.04 12.35 -10.39
C PHE A 10 -8.43 12.14 -9.00
N VAL A 11 -7.61 13.06 -8.51
CA VAL A 11 -7.20 13.08 -7.09
C VAL A 11 -8.42 13.21 -6.18
N GLY A 12 -9.39 14.07 -6.54
CA GLY A 12 -10.66 14.19 -5.83
C GLY A 12 -11.52 12.92 -5.89
N ALA A 13 -11.55 12.24 -7.05
CA ALA A 13 -12.25 10.96 -7.20
C ALA A 13 -11.62 9.85 -6.34
N LEU A 14 -10.29 9.81 -6.27
CA LEU A 14 -9.56 8.86 -5.43
C LEU A 14 -9.81 9.12 -3.93
N TRP A 15 -9.80 10.39 -3.52
CA TRP A 15 -10.18 10.78 -2.15
C TRP A 15 -11.61 10.29 -1.83
N ALA A 16 -12.56 10.49 -2.74
CA ALA A 16 -13.94 10.03 -2.57
C ALA A 16 -14.01 8.50 -2.44
N ALA A 17 -13.25 7.77 -3.26
CA ALA A 17 -13.11 6.31 -3.16
C ALA A 17 -12.65 5.90 -1.75
N SER A 18 -11.65 6.59 -1.22
CA SER A 18 -11.10 6.34 0.12
C SER A 18 -12.11 6.64 1.23
N VAL A 19 -12.89 7.71 1.10
CA VAL A 19 -14.00 8.02 2.03
C VAL A 19 -15.06 6.90 2.00
N VAL A 20 -15.49 6.47 0.81
CA VAL A 20 -16.47 5.38 0.67
C VAL A 20 -15.96 4.11 1.33
N TRP A 21 -14.69 3.75 1.09
CA TRP A 21 -14.06 2.60 1.74
C TRP A 21 -14.08 2.73 3.27
N ARG A 22 -13.65 3.85 3.83
CA ARG A 22 -13.60 4.05 5.29
C ARG A 22 -14.99 4.06 5.95
N CYS A 23 -16.02 4.50 5.25
CA CYS A 23 -17.38 4.59 5.78
C CYS A 23 -18.21 3.30 5.61
N HIS A 24 -17.99 2.56 4.52
CA HIS A 24 -18.86 1.45 4.11
C HIS A 24 -18.14 0.13 3.93
N THR A 25 -16.80 0.12 3.82
CA THR A 25 -15.97 -1.08 3.61
C THR A 25 -16.40 -1.92 2.40
N ASP A 26 -17.06 -1.30 1.41
CA ASP A 26 -17.53 -1.99 0.21
C ASP A 26 -16.40 -2.08 -0.82
N ARG A 27 -15.70 -3.22 -0.82
CA ARG A 27 -14.57 -3.45 -1.72
C ARG A 27 -14.99 -3.44 -3.19
N ILE A 28 -16.20 -3.92 -3.50
CA ILE A 28 -16.65 -4.09 -4.90
C ILE A 28 -16.93 -2.72 -5.50
N ILE A 29 -17.76 -1.90 -4.83
CA ILE A 29 -18.12 -0.57 -5.33
C ILE A 29 -16.88 0.32 -5.43
N VAL A 30 -16.01 0.30 -4.43
CA VAL A 30 -14.77 1.10 -4.46
C VAL A 30 -13.84 0.59 -5.57
N GLY A 31 -13.71 -0.73 -5.73
CA GLY A 31 -12.90 -1.32 -6.80
C GLY A 31 -13.38 -0.93 -8.19
N ASP A 32 -14.70 -0.90 -8.42
CA ASP A 32 -15.27 -0.47 -9.70
C ASP A 32 -15.07 1.02 -9.94
N LEU A 33 -15.23 1.87 -8.91
CA LEU A 33 -14.91 3.29 -9.01
C LEU A 33 -13.44 3.53 -9.38
N LEU A 34 -12.51 2.80 -8.77
CA LEU A 34 -11.07 2.95 -9.06
C LEU A 34 -10.72 2.56 -10.51
N LYS A 35 -11.42 1.58 -11.11
CA LYS A 35 -11.19 1.19 -12.51
C LYS A 35 -11.60 2.28 -13.51
N GLU A 36 -12.48 3.18 -13.12
CA GLU A 36 -12.91 4.31 -13.96
C GLU A 36 -11.91 5.48 -13.95
N ILE A 37 -10.88 5.43 -13.08
CA ILE A 37 -9.84 6.46 -13.02
C ILE A 37 -8.75 6.14 -14.06
N PRO A 38 -8.58 6.96 -15.12
CA PRO A 38 -7.49 6.78 -16.07
C PRO A 38 -6.16 7.09 -15.40
N ASP A 39 -5.10 6.39 -15.82
CA ASP A 39 -3.73 6.56 -15.32
C ASP A 39 -3.67 6.55 -13.78
N ILE A 40 -4.43 5.65 -13.15
CA ILE A 40 -4.62 5.62 -11.69
C ILE A 40 -3.30 5.58 -10.90
N ASP A 41 -2.27 4.93 -11.42
CA ASP A 41 -0.95 4.90 -10.78
C ASP A 41 -0.32 6.29 -10.69
N ASP A 42 -0.47 7.12 -11.73
CA ASP A 42 0.08 8.48 -11.74
C ASP A 42 -0.77 9.43 -10.88
N VAL A 43 -2.10 9.26 -10.89
CA VAL A 43 -3.01 9.96 -9.97
C VAL A 43 -2.70 9.60 -8.51
N ALA A 44 -2.44 8.32 -8.23
CA ALA A 44 -2.11 7.81 -6.92
C ALA A 44 -0.81 8.42 -6.37
N LYS A 45 0.23 8.50 -7.20
CA LYS A 45 1.52 9.11 -6.82
C LYS A 45 1.39 10.57 -6.37
N ILE A 46 0.48 11.34 -6.98
CA ILE A 46 0.29 12.76 -6.62
C ILE A 46 -0.78 12.99 -5.55
N SER A 47 -1.50 11.94 -5.15
CA SER A 47 -2.54 11.98 -4.11
C SER A 47 -1.95 12.02 -2.70
N LYS A 48 -2.82 11.98 -1.69
CA LYS A 48 -2.44 11.87 -0.27
C LYS A 48 -2.26 10.41 0.12
N GLU A 49 -1.13 10.08 0.76
CA GLU A 49 -0.85 8.73 1.23
C GLU A 49 -1.95 8.22 2.19
N TYR A 50 -2.51 9.11 3.01
CA TYR A 50 -3.65 8.83 3.88
C TYR A 50 -4.88 8.26 3.13
N ASP A 51 -5.11 8.69 1.89
CA ASP A 51 -6.21 8.21 1.07
C ASP A 51 -5.84 6.97 0.27
N ILE A 52 -4.57 6.86 -0.15
CA ILE A 52 -4.05 5.74 -0.94
C ILE A 52 -3.86 4.49 -0.10
N GLN A 53 -3.26 4.60 1.08
CA GLN A 53 -2.92 3.46 1.92
C GLN A 53 -4.10 2.49 2.16
N PRO A 54 -5.31 2.94 2.55
CA PRO A 54 -6.40 2.00 2.81
C PRO A 54 -6.96 1.40 1.51
N LEU A 55 -6.93 2.13 0.40
CA LEU A 55 -7.34 1.62 -0.92
C LEU A 55 -6.35 0.59 -1.44
N ARG A 56 -5.05 0.86 -1.29
CA ARG A 56 -3.96 -0.02 -1.66
C ARG A 56 -4.09 -1.34 -0.91
N ARG A 57 -4.18 -1.28 0.42
CA ARG A 57 -4.27 -2.49 1.23
C ARG A 57 -5.50 -3.33 0.89
N ASN A 58 -6.69 -2.73 0.86
CA ASN A 58 -7.92 -3.50 0.95
C ASN A 58 -8.67 -3.67 -0.38
N VAL A 59 -8.37 -2.84 -1.39
CA VAL A 59 -9.16 -2.78 -2.63
C VAL A 59 -8.30 -3.11 -3.83
N MET A 60 -7.24 -2.33 -4.06
CA MET A 60 -6.38 -2.39 -5.23
C MET A 60 -4.92 -2.39 -4.80
N GLN A 61 -4.41 -3.59 -4.48
CA GLN A 61 -3.05 -3.80 -3.99
C GLN A 61 -1.96 -3.33 -4.94
N THR A 62 -2.27 -3.12 -6.21
CA THR A 62 -1.35 -2.61 -7.24
C THR A 62 -0.97 -1.15 -7.06
N LEU A 63 -1.75 -0.34 -6.33
CA LEU A 63 -1.50 1.09 -6.17
C LEU A 63 -0.09 1.38 -5.61
N PRO A 64 0.57 2.47 -6.07
CA PRO A 64 1.90 2.86 -5.60
C PRO A 64 1.88 3.55 -4.24
N LEU A 65 3.06 3.92 -3.73
CA LEU A 65 3.20 4.92 -2.68
C LEU A 65 2.90 6.32 -3.24
N ALA A 66 2.20 7.14 -2.46
CA ALA A 66 2.02 8.55 -2.76
C ALA A 66 3.26 9.36 -2.40
N GLN A 67 3.45 10.49 -3.09
CA GLN A 67 4.61 11.38 -2.95
C GLN A 67 4.81 11.95 -1.55
N ASP A 68 3.75 12.01 -0.74
CA ASP A 68 3.82 12.49 0.63
C ASP A 68 3.97 11.40 1.69
N ALA A 69 4.20 10.14 1.29
CA ALA A 69 4.55 9.05 2.21
C ALA A 69 5.76 9.41 3.09
N THR A 70 5.66 9.09 4.39
CA THR A 70 6.65 9.45 5.43
C THR A 70 7.23 8.24 6.16
N TYR A 71 7.12 7.06 5.55
CA TYR A 71 7.69 5.82 6.07
C TYR A 71 9.21 5.90 6.21
N GLU A 72 9.77 5.26 7.24
CA GLU A 72 11.21 5.18 7.45
C GLU A 72 11.85 4.08 6.60
N SER A 73 11.18 2.93 6.52
CA SER A 73 11.61 1.79 5.70
C SER A 73 10.43 0.92 5.30
N ILE A 74 10.64 0.04 4.34
CA ILE A 74 9.67 -0.95 3.87
C ILE A 74 10.32 -2.32 3.89
N SER A 75 9.57 -3.31 4.37
CA SER A 75 10.00 -4.70 4.44
C SER A 75 8.80 -5.62 4.20
N TYR A 76 9.01 -6.92 4.31
CA TYR A 76 7.98 -7.93 4.23
C TYR A 76 8.13 -8.96 5.35
N GLY A 77 7.07 -9.71 5.61
CA GLY A 77 7.06 -10.73 6.66
C GLY A 77 5.76 -11.53 6.69
N PRO A 78 5.72 -12.62 7.47
CA PRO A 78 4.51 -13.43 7.61
C PRO A 78 3.44 -12.74 8.47
N LEU A 79 2.17 -12.98 8.11
CA LEU A 79 0.98 -12.60 8.88
C LEU A 79 0.37 -13.80 9.59
N ASP A 80 -0.16 -13.57 10.79
CA ASP A 80 -1.06 -14.52 11.45
C ASP A 80 -2.48 -14.48 10.82
N ARG A 81 -3.35 -15.41 11.25
CA ARG A 81 -4.75 -15.47 10.83
C ARG A 81 -5.59 -14.24 11.22
N MET A 82 -5.07 -13.36 12.07
CA MET A 82 -5.69 -12.10 12.44
C MET A 82 -5.17 -10.93 11.57
N GLY A 83 -4.31 -11.19 10.59
CA GLY A 83 -3.70 -10.18 9.74
C GLY A 83 -2.63 -9.35 10.44
N ARG A 84 -1.98 -9.90 11.49
CA ARG A 84 -0.93 -9.23 12.25
C ARG A 84 0.44 -9.73 11.84
N LEU A 85 1.38 -8.82 11.66
CA LEU A 85 2.79 -9.13 11.38
C LEU A 85 3.37 -9.94 12.54
N ILE A 86 3.89 -11.12 12.24
CA ILE A 86 4.48 -12.01 13.25
C ILE A 86 5.94 -11.64 13.52
N CYS A 87 6.71 -11.39 12.45
CA CYS A 87 8.11 -10.97 12.51
C CYS A 87 8.55 -10.42 11.15
N ASP A 88 9.76 -9.85 11.09
CA ASP A 88 10.41 -9.54 9.82
C ASP A 88 10.81 -10.81 9.05
N HIS A 89 10.92 -10.72 7.73
CA HIS A 89 11.35 -11.83 6.86
C HIS A 89 12.72 -12.44 7.23
N THR A 90 13.62 -11.64 7.82
CA THR A 90 14.95 -12.12 8.25
C THR A 90 14.87 -13.07 9.46
N ASP A 91 13.81 -12.98 10.25
CA ASP A 91 13.59 -13.75 11.48
C ASP A 91 12.68 -14.98 11.27
N VAL A 92 12.35 -15.31 10.03
CA VAL A 92 11.42 -16.42 9.69
C VAL A 92 12.05 -17.81 9.91
N THR A 93 13.36 -17.89 10.14
CA THR A 93 14.06 -19.18 10.30
C THR A 93 13.52 -19.97 11.50
N GLY A 94 12.89 -21.12 11.24
CA GLY A 94 12.42 -22.06 12.26
C GLY A 94 10.92 -21.99 12.58
N LYS A 95 10.13 -21.24 11.82
CA LYS A 95 8.66 -21.28 11.88
C LYS A 95 8.11 -22.27 10.87
N ASP A 96 7.18 -23.11 11.30
CA ASP A 96 6.54 -24.10 10.42
C ASP A 96 5.50 -23.39 9.52
N GLU A 97 5.23 -23.95 8.33
CA GLU A 97 4.20 -23.42 7.40
C GLU A 97 2.79 -23.34 8.02
N GLY A 98 2.56 -23.98 9.18
CA GLY A 98 1.33 -23.86 9.95
C GLY A 98 1.22 -22.62 10.83
N ASP A 99 2.30 -21.84 10.99
CA ASP A 99 2.40 -20.71 11.92
C ASP A 99 1.96 -19.38 11.30
N PHE A 100 1.79 -19.31 9.97
CA PHE A 100 1.39 -18.09 9.28
C PHE A 100 0.41 -18.38 8.15
N ASP A 101 -0.46 -17.42 7.87
CA ASP A 101 -1.57 -17.54 6.90
C ASP A 101 -1.17 -17.05 5.51
N SER A 102 -0.44 -15.93 5.47
CA SER A 102 0.04 -15.28 4.25
C SER A 102 1.29 -14.44 4.54
N PHE A 103 1.90 -13.88 3.51
CA PHE A 103 2.91 -12.83 3.62
C PHE A 103 2.28 -11.45 3.41
N CYS A 104 2.95 -10.43 3.91
CA CYS A 104 2.61 -9.04 3.69
C CYS A 104 3.83 -8.19 3.38
N VAL A 105 3.57 -7.02 2.81
CA VAL A 105 4.50 -5.90 2.77
C VAL A 105 4.06 -4.88 3.81
N TYR A 106 5.00 -4.41 4.62
CA TYR A 106 4.74 -3.43 5.67
C TYR A 106 5.77 -2.30 5.64
N ALA A 107 5.35 -1.12 6.12
CA ALA A 107 6.22 0.02 6.37
C ALA A 107 6.52 0.15 7.86
N VAL A 108 7.71 0.66 8.17
CA VAL A 108 8.09 1.12 9.51
C VAL A 108 7.87 2.62 9.58
N GLU A 109 7.15 3.08 10.60
CA GLU A 109 6.92 4.50 10.92
C GLU A 109 7.82 4.95 12.09
N GLY A 110 7.92 6.27 12.33
CA GLY A 110 8.90 6.93 13.23
C GLY A 110 8.96 6.51 14.71
N ASN A 111 8.14 5.54 15.12
CA ASN A 111 8.13 4.95 16.46
C ASN A 111 8.42 3.44 16.46
N ASN A 112 8.97 2.89 15.37
CA ASN A 112 9.01 1.45 15.08
C ASN A 112 7.61 0.80 14.96
N ASP A 113 6.57 1.60 14.73
CA ASP A 113 5.24 1.08 14.45
C ASP A 113 5.22 0.50 13.03
N CYS A 114 4.67 -0.70 12.88
CA CYS A 114 4.57 -1.38 11.59
C CYS A 114 3.16 -1.19 11.01
N GLN A 115 3.08 -0.61 9.81
CA GLN A 115 1.85 -0.48 9.05
C GLN A 115 1.85 -1.44 7.86
N VAL A 116 0.91 -2.40 7.85
CA VAL A 116 0.72 -3.28 6.68
C VAL A 116 0.23 -2.45 5.49
N LEU A 117 0.93 -2.57 4.37
CA LEU A 117 0.64 -1.86 3.12
C LEU A 117 -0.09 -2.75 2.11
N VAL A 118 0.27 -4.04 2.06
CA VAL A 118 -0.31 -5.09 1.22
C VAL A 118 -0.30 -6.39 2.02
N ASP A 119 -1.41 -7.11 2.03
CA ASP A 119 -1.58 -8.42 2.68
C ASP A 119 -2.04 -9.48 1.67
N ASP A 120 -2.26 -10.71 2.15
CA ASP A 120 -2.71 -11.86 1.36
C ASP A 120 -1.77 -12.25 0.20
N LEU A 121 -0.45 -12.08 0.39
CA LEU A 121 0.55 -12.55 -0.56
C LEU A 121 0.88 -14.02 -0.28
N TYR A 122 0.70 -14.89 -1.27
CA TYR A 122 0.75 -16.35 -1.06
C TYR A 122 2.17 -16.93 -1.14
N SER A 123 3.16 -16.12 -1.52
CA SER A 123 4.55 -16.56 -1.59
C SER A 123 5.50 -15.52 -1.05
N LYS A 124 6.63 -16.00 -0.54
CA LYS A 124 7.76 -15.16 -0.13
C LYS A 124 8.28 -14.31 -1.29
N GLU A 125 8.39 -14.91 -2.48
CA GLU A 125 8.90 -14.24 -3.70
C GLU A 125 8.02 -13.05 -4.08
N GLU A 126 6.69 -13.22 -4.06
CA GLU A 126 5.74 -12.14 -4.33
C GLU A 126 5.87 -10.99 -3.32
N ALA A 127 6.00 -11.31 -2.03
CA ALA A 127 6.18 -10.32 -0.98
C ALA A 127 7.51 -9.58 -1.09
N GLU A 128 8.59 -10.30 -1.42
CA GLU A 128 9.92 -9.74 -1.65
C GLU A 128 9.93 -8.79 -2.84
N ASP A 129 9.37 -9.20 -3.98
CA ASP A 129 9.29 -8.34 -5.17
C ASP A 129 8.46 -7.09 -4.92
N ARG A 130 7.34 -7.22 -4.22
CA ARG A 130 6.47 -6.09 -3.87
C ARG A 130 7.17 -5.13 -2.90
N ALA A 131 7.85 -5.65 -1.88
CA ALA A 131 8.62 -4.84 -0.93
C ALA A 131 9.79 -4.12 -1.61
N ARG A 132 10.45 -4.75 -2.58
CA ARG A 132 11.50 -4.12 -3.39
C ARG A 132 10.96 -2.93 -4.18
N ILE A 133 9.85 -3.11 -4.89
CA ILE A 133 9.21 -2.02 -5.67
C ILE A 133 8.87 -0.83 -4.77
N PHE A 134 8.25 -1.06 -3.61
CA PHE A 134 7.91 0.03 -2.70
C PHE A 134 9.13 0.65 -2.03
N SER A 135 10.16 -0.13 -1.72
CA SER A 135 11.45 0.39 -1.21
C SER A 135 12.12 1.34 -2.21
N GLU A 136 12.12 0.98 -3.50
CA GLU A 136 12.61 1.83 -4.58
C GLU A 136 11.80 3.14 -4.68
N GLN A 137 10.46 3.05 -4.63
CA GLN A 137 9.58 4.22 -4.62
C GLN A 137 9.84 5.13 -3.41
N LEU A 138 9.93 4.56 -2.21
CA LEU A 138 10.20 5.32 -0.98
C LEU A 138 11.53 6.06 -1.08
N THR A 139 12.57 5.40 -1.59
CA THR A 139 13.89 6.03 -1.81
C THR A 139 13.78 7.24 -2.73
N GLN A 140 13.03 7.13 -3.83
CA GLN A 140 12.80 8.25 -4.76
C GLN A 140 12.02 9.40 -4.09
N ILE A 141 11.00 9.07 -3.29
CA ILE A 141 10.20 10.05 -2.56
C ILE A 141 11.06 10.81 -1.54
N LEU A 142 11.89 10.10 -0.77
CA LEU A 142 12.77 10.70 0.22
C LEU A 142 13.86 11.56 -0.44
N ALA A 143 14.42 11.12 -1.57
CA ALA A 143 15.39 11.90 -2.33
C ALA A 143 14.79 13.21 -2.90
N ALA A 144 13.52 13.20 -3.30
CA ALA A 144 12.83 14.39 -3.82
C ALA A 144 12.46 15.42 -2.74
N LYS A 145 12.51 15.05 -1.45
CA LYS A 145 12.21 15.92 -0.31
C LYS A 145 13.46 16.64 0.27
N GLN A 146 14.66 16.24 -0.17
CA GLN A 146 15.94 16.84 0.22
C GLN A 146 16.30 18.02 -0.69
#